data_AF-A0AAW0XBY9-F1
#
_entry.id   AF-A0AAW0XBY9-F1
#
_cell.length_a   1.000
_cell.length_b   1.000
_cell.length_c   1.000
_cell.angle_alpha   90.00
_cell.angle_beta   90.00
_cell.angle_gamma   90.00
#
_symmetry.space_group_name_H-M   'P 1'
#
loop_
_entity.id
_entity.type
_entity.pdbx_description
1 polymer ?
#
loop_
_entity_poly.entity_id
_entity_poly.type
_entity_poly.pdbx_seq_one_letter_code
_entity_poly.pdbx_strand_id
1 'polypeptide(L)'
;RPHSHTMTEHNAFLARAEDFADQLLRYTKNYLPHIARLCLVSTFLEDGLRMWWQWHEQREYMDISWGCGYFLATLFVFVNLIGQLGGVFMVLFRKKVEVACGLLLFIVVLQTIAYQILWDLQFLFRNLALVGGLALVLAESKKEARTIFAGVPSLGENKPKTYLMLGGRILLVFMFLTLVRLEFSVMQMFQIVIGGLLMGLVAVGYKTKLSAFMLVLWLNVFNVYVNAWWSVPAYKPMRDFLKYDFFQTLSVIGGLLMLISLGPGGVSMDEHKKKW
;
A
#
# COMPACT_ATOMS: atom_id res chain seq x y z
N ARG A 1 20.82 34.60 24.26
CA ARG A 1 20.39 33.20 24.51
C ARG A 1 18.87 32.99 24.29
N PRO A 2 18.25 33.34 23.15
CA PRO A 2 16.86 32.95 22.86
C PRO A 2 16.71 31.60 22.11
N HIS A 3 17.76 31.13 21.41
CA HIS A 3 17.69 29.89 20.62
C HIS A 3 17.60 28.58 21.43
N SER A 4 17.99 28.59 22.72
CA SER A 4 17.93 27.39 23.55
C SER A 4 16.55 27.10 24.13
N HIS A 5 15.70 28.12 24.32
CA HIS A 5 14.34 27.95 24.86
C HIS A 5 13.34 27.46 23.79
N THR A 6 13.49 27.91 22.54
CA THR A 6 12.62 27.45 21.44
C THR A 6 12.89 26.00 21.05
N MET A 7 14.13 25.53 21.16
CA MET A 7 14.47 24.11 20.95
C MET A 7 13.83 23.18 22.00
N THR A 8 13.74 23.60 23.27
CA THR A 8 13.12 22.79 24.34
C THR A 8 11.61 22.67 24.15
N GLU A 9 10.92 23.75 23.78
CA GLU A 9 9.48 23.71 23.51
C GLU A 9 9.13 22.89 22.26
N HIS A 10 9.91 23.01 21.18
CA HIS A 10 9.68 22.23 19.96
C HIS A 10 9.89 20.74 20.20
N ASN A 11 10.92 20.39 20.98
CA ASN A 11 11.16 19.00 21.39
C ASN A 11 10.07 18.47 22.31
N ALA A 12 9.52 19.31 23.21
CA ALA A 12 8.41 18.94 24.07
C ALA A 12 7.11 18.69 23.27
N PHE A 13 6.83 19.52 22.25
CA PHE A 13 5.69 19.32 21.37
C PHE A 13 5.83 18.03 20.55
N LEU A 14 7.02 17.79 19.98
CA LEU A 14 7.30 16.55 19.25
C LEU A 14 7.19 15.32 20.14
N ALA A 15 7.69 15.38 21.37
CA ALA A 15 7.58 14.28 22.34
C ALA A 15 6.11 13.99 22.67
N ARG A 16 5.31 15.03 22.90
CA ARG A 16 3.87 14.89 23.15
C ARG A 16 3.12 14.29 21.95
N ALA A 17 3.49 14.68 20.73
CA ALA A 17 2.92 14.11 19.52
C ALA A 17 3.30 12.63 19.35
N GLU A 18 4.53 12.25 19.70
CA GLU A 18 4.98 10.85 19.73
C GLU A 18 4.22 10.03 20.76
N ASP A 19 4.06 10.54 21.98
CA ASP A 19 3.31 9.88 23.04
C ASP A 19 1.86 9.64 22.63
N PHE A 20 1.23 10.65 22.02
CA PHE A 20 -0.14 10.52 21.50
C PHE A 20 -0.23 9.48 20.38
N ALA A 21 0.70 9.50 19.42
CA ALA A 21 0.75 8.52 18.34
C ALA A 21 0.96 7.10 18.89
N ASP A 22 1.92 6.89 19.79
CA ASP A 22 2.17 5.59 20.40
C ASP A 22 0.98 5.12 21.26
N GLN A 23 0.26 6.03 21.93
CA GLN A 23 -0.94 5.69 22.69
C GLN A 23 -2.07 5.22 21.77
N LEU A 24 -2.36 5.94 20.69
CA LEU A 24 -3.35 5.51 19.68
C LEU A 24 -2.97 4.17 19.04
N LEU A 25 -1.68 3.96 18.75
CA LEU A 25 -1.19 2.70 18.20
C LEU A 25 -1.34 1.53 19.19
N ARG A 26 -1.17 1.77 20.49
CA ARG A 26 -1.43 0.76 21.53
C ARG A 26 -2.91 0.37 21.58
N TYR A 27 -3.81 1.35 21.53
CA TYR A 27 -5.25 1.09 21.50
C TYR A 27 -5.70 0.36 20.21
N THR A 28 -5.08 0.69 19.08
CA THR A 28 -5.48 0.15 17.77
C THR A 28 -4.71 -1.13 17.41
N LYS A 29 -3.76 -1.59 18.23
CA LYS A 29 -2.80 -2.66 17.90
C LYS A 29 -3.44 -3.95 17.39
N ASN A 30 -4.61 -4.31 17.90
CA ASN A 30 -5.31 -5.54 17.49
C ASN A 30 -6.00 -5.40 16.13
N TYR A 31 -6.46 -4.20 15.77
CA TYR A 31 -7.21 -3.96 14.52
C TYR A 31 -6.31 -3.44 13.40
N LEU A 32 -5.22 -2.74 13.74
CA LEU A 32 -4.31 -2.08 12.79
C LEU A 32 -3.80 -3.03 11.69
N PRO A 33 -3.34 -4.27 11.98
CA PRO A 33 -2.84 -5.17 10.94
C PRO A 33 -3.95 -5.64 10.00
N HIS A 34 -5.17 -5.81 10.51
CA HIS A 34 -6.32 -6.21 9.69
C HIS A 34 -6.74 -5.07 8.75
N ILE A 35 -6.78 -3.84 9.26
CA ILE A 35 -7.06 -2.64 8.45
C ILE A 35 -5.95 -2.44 7.42
N ALA A 36 -4.68 -2.57 7.82
CA ALA A 36 -3.53 -2.43 6.92
C ALA A 36 -3.62 -3.38 5.72
N ARG A 37 -3.94 -4.65 5.97
CA ARG A 37 -4.11 -5.64 4.91
C ARG A 37 -5.31 -5.37 4.04
N LEU A 38 -6.46 -5.02 4.63
CA LEU A 38 -7.66 -4.66 3.86
C LEU A 38 -7.37 -3.48 2.94
N CYS A 39 -6.70 -2.45 3.45
CA CYS A 39 -6.27 -1.31 2.66
C CYS A 39 -5.28 -1.72 1.56
N LEU A 40 -4.27 -2.56 1.86
CA LEU A 40 -3.29 -3.05 0.89
C LEU A 40 -3.93 -3.81 -0.27
N VAL A 41 -4.86 -4.72 0.03
CA VAL A 41 -5.55 -5.53 -1.00
C VAL A 41 -6.77 -4.84 -1.60
N SER A 42 -7.07 -3.61 -1.17
CA SER A 42 -8.28 -2.89 -1.60
C SER A 42 -8.30 -2.62 -3.11
N THR A 43 -7.15 -2.44 -3.74
CA THR A 43 -7.05 -2.27 -5.21
C THR A 43 -7.44 -3.55 -5.95
N PHE A 44 -7.06 -4.74 -5.45
CA PHE A 44 -7.51 -6.03 -6.01
C PHE A 44 -9.00 -6.27 -5.78
N LEU A 45 -9.50 -5.86 -4.61
CA LEU A 45 -10.93 -5.96 -4.30
C LEU A 45 -11.74 -5.06 -5.25
N GLU A 46 -11.30 -3.83 -5.48
CA GLU A 46 -11.94 -2.91 -6.41
C GLU A 46 -11.91 -3.43 -7.84
N ASP A 47 -10.77 -3.95 -8.30
CA ASP A 47 -10.64 -4.52 -9.65
C ASP A 47 -11.58 -5.71 -9.85
N GLY A 48 -11.64 -6.63 -8.88
CA GLY A 48 -12.59 -7.75 -8.91
C GLY A 48 -14.04 -7.30 -8.92
N LEU A 49 -14.41 -6.30 -8.11
CA LEU A 49 -15.76 -5.73 -8.11
C LEU A 49 -16.08 -5.01 -9.43
N ARG A 50 -15.10 -4.32 -10.02
CA ARG A 50 -15.23 -3.68 -11.33
C ARG A 50 -15.49 -4.73 -12.41
N MET A 51 -14.74 -5.82 -12.45
CA MET A 51 -14.95 -6.92 -13.41
C MET A 51 -16.32 -7.57 -13.26
N TRP A 52 -16.85 -7.65 -12.03
CA TRP A 52 -18.20 -8.13 -11.79
C TRP A 52 -19.26 -7.20 -12.40
N TRP A 53 -19.15 -5.88 -12.17
CA TRP A 53 -20.12 -4.91 -12.66
C TRP A 53 -20.02 -4.64 -14.17
N GLN A 54 -18.81 -4.59 -14.70
CA GLN A 54 -18.50 -4.31 -16.12
C GLN A 54 -18.22 -5.60 -16.91
N TRP A 55 -18.86 -6.71 -16.55
CA TRP A 55 -18.59 -8.04 -17.12
C TRP A 55 -18.62 -8.07 -18.65
N HIS A 56 -19.65 -7.46 -19.24
CA HIS A 56 -19.85 -7.45 -20.69
C HIS A 56 -18.74 -6.67 -21.41
N GLU A 57 -18.39 -5.49 -20.90
CA GLU A 57 -17.36 -4.61 -21.46
C GLU A 57 -15.97 -5.27 -21.38
N GLN A 58 -15.63 -5.89 -20.25
CA GLN A 58 -14.35 -6.57 -20.04
C GLN A 58 -14.15 -7.74 -21.00
N ARG A 59 -15.22 -8.51 -21.22
CA ARG A 59 -15.18 -9.64 -22.15
C ARG A 59 -15.08 -9.18 -23.59
N GLU A 60 -15.88 -8.18 -23.98
CA GLU A 60 -15.85 -7.65 -25.36
C GLU A 60 -14.48 -7.05 -25.69
N TYR A 61 -13.90 -6.30 -24.76
CA TYR A 61 -12.53 -5.81 -24.88
C TYR A 61 -11.53 -6.94 -25.13
N MET A 62 -11.61 -8.03 -24.36
CA MET A 62 -10.70 -9.16 -24.50
C MET A 62 -10.88 -9.89 -25.84
N ASP A 63 -12.12 -10.05 -26.30
CA ASP A 63 -12.42 -10.68 -27.59
C ASP A 63 -11.85 -9.85 -28.76
N ILE A 64 -12.03 -8.53 -28.73
CA ILE A 64 -11.49 -7.61 -29.74
C ILE A 64 -9.95 -7.59 -29.71
N SER A 65 -9.35 -7.50 -28.52
CA SER A 65 -7.89 -7.40 -28.39
C SER A 65 -7.15 -8.68 -28.80
N TRP A 66 -7.70 -9.87 -28.52
CA TRP A 66 -7.02 -11.15 -28.79
C TRP A 66 -7.60 -11.91 -29.99
N GLY A 67 -8.77 -11.51 -30.50
CA GLY A 67 -9.49 -12.27 -31.54
C GLY A 67 -9.81 -13.70 -31.12
N CYS A 68 -9.93 -13.96 -29.80
CA CYS A 68 -9.93 -15.31 -29.24
C CYS A 68 -11.33 -15.94 -29.11
N GLY A 69 -12.37 -15.21 -29.51
CA GLY A 69 -13.75 -15.65 -29.48
C GLY A 69 -14.39 -15.48 -28.10
N TYR A 70 -15.72 -15.36 -28.11
CA TYR A 70 -16.55 -15.12 -26.94
C TYR A 70 -16.31 -16.09 -25.76
N PHE A 71 -16.06 -17.37 -26.05
CA PHE A 71 -15.86 -18.38 -25.01
C PHE A 71 -14.54 -18.18 -24.25
N LEU A 72 -13.42 -17.99 -24.96
CA LEU A 72 -12.12 -17.83 -24.32
C LEU A 72 -12.03 -16.50 -23.57
N ALA A 73 -12.60 -15.43 -24.13
CA ALA A 73 -12.73 -14.15 -23.45
C ALA A 73 -13.55 -14.26 -22.14
N THR A 74 -14.66 -14.99 -22.16
CA THR A 74 -15.48 -15.23 -20.96
C THR A 74 -14.72 -16.03 -19.90
N LEU A 75 -14.00 -17.08 -20.31
CA LEU A 75 -13.20 -17.90 -19.40
C LEU A 75 -12.09 -17.08 -18.75
N PHE A 76 -11.41 -16.22 -19.52
CA PHE A 76 -10.37 -15.35 -19.02
C PHE A 76 -10.89 -14.40 -17.93
N VAL A 77 -11.97 -13.67 -18.22
CA VAL A 77 -12.59 -12.72 -17.27
C VAL A 77 -13.06 -13.46 -16.02
N PHE A 78 -13.63 -14.66 -16.17
CA PHE A 78 -14.06 -15.49 -15.04
C PHE A 78 -12.90 -15.90 -14.13
N VAL A 79 -11.81 -16.44 -14.70
CA VAL A 79 -10.62 -16.85 -13.94
C VAL A 79 -10.00 -15.66 -13.22
N ASN A 80 -9.96 -14.50 -13.87
CA ASN A 80 -9.42 -13.28 -13.28
C ASN A 80 -10.27 -12.83 -12.08
N LEU A 81 -11.58 -12.72 -12.26
CA LEU A 81 -12.54 -12.34 -11.23
C LEU A 81 -12.45 -13.25 -9.99
N ILE A 82 -12.59 -14.57 -10.19
CA ILE A 82 -12.61 -15.53 -9.08
C ILE A 82 -11.23 -15.62 -8.42
N GLY A 83 -10.16 -15.58 -9.21
CA GLY A 83 -8.80 -15.60 -8.70
C GLY A 83 -8.48 -14.38 -7.83
N GLN A 84 -8.91 -13.18 -8.25
CA GLN A 84 -8.68 -11.94 -7.49
C GLN A 84 -9.48 -11.94 -6.20
N LEU A 85 -10.79 -12.17 -6.27
CA LEU A 85 -11.65 -12.17 -5.08
C LEU A 85 -11.26 -13.28 -4.11
N GLY A 86 -10.91 -14.47 -4.63
CA GLY A 86 -10.40 -15.59 -3.83
C GLY A 86 -9.06 -15.27 -3.17
N GLY A 87 -8.12 -14.68 -3.90
CA GLY A 87 -6.82 -14.25 -3.37
C GLY A 87 -6.95 -13.19 -2.28
N VAL A 88 -7.79 -12.17 -2.49
CA VAL A 88 -8.11 -11.14 -1.50
C VAL A 88 -8.70 -11.77 -0.24
N PHE A 89 -9.69 -12.65 -0.39
CA PHE A 89 -10.30 -13.35 0.73
C PHE A 89 -9.26 -14.16 1.53
N MET A 90 -8.40 -14.92 0.85
CA MET A 90 -7.34 -15.68 1.52
C MET A 90 -6.34 -14.80 2.29
N VAL A 91 -5.97 -13.65 1.75
CA VAL A 91 -5.11 -12.66 2.44
C VAL A 91 -5.80 -12.10 3.69
N LEU A 92 -7.07 -11.74 3.60
CA LEU A 92 -7.84 -11.19 4.71
C LEU A 92 -8.03 -12.20 5.85
N PHE A 93 -8.39 -13.44 5.52
CA PHE A 93 -8.60 -14.53 6.48
C PHE A 93 -7.31 -15.21 6.96
N ARG A 94 -6.14 -14.74 6.51
CA ARG A 94 -4.82 -15.29 6.86
C ARG A 94 -4.66 -16.78 6.52
N LYS A 95 -5.41 -17.31 5.56
CA LYS A 95 -5.33 -18.73 5.17
C LYS A 95 -4.41 -18.86 3.97
N LYS A 96 -3.28 -19.56 4.14
CA LYS A 96 -2.28 -19.82 3.09
C LYS A 96 -1.87 -18.53 2.34
N VAL A 97 -1.43 -17.51 3.08
CA VAL A 97 -1.09 -16.18 2.52
C VAL A 97 -0.06 -16.27 1.39
N GLU A 98 0.92 -17.18 1.48
CA GLU A 98 1.90 -17.38 0.41
C GLU A 98 1.26 -17.82 -0.92
N VAL A 99 0.30 -18.74 -0.85
CA VAL A 99 -0.47 -19.19 -2.02
C VAL A 99 -1.35 -18.06 -2.56
N ALA A 100 -1.97 -17.29 -1.68
CA ALA A 100 -2.81 -16.15 -2.05
C ALA A 100 -2.01 -15.07 -2.78
N CYS A 101 -0.84 -14.72 -2.28
CA CYS A 101 0.04 -13.75 -2.93
C CYS A 101 0.61 -14.28 -4.25
N GLY A 102 0.93 -15.59 -4.34
CA GLY A 102 1.31 -16.23 -5.60
C GLY A 102 0.19 -16.18 -6.64
N LEU A 103 -1.06 -16.46 -6.24
CA LEU A 103 -2.24 -16.36 -7.08
C LEU A 103 -2.48 -14.93 -7.57
N LEU A 104 -2.45 -13.94 -6.66
CA LEU A 104 -2.63 -12.53 -7.02
C LEU A 104 -1.51 -12.04 -7.94
N LEU A 105 -0.26 -12.45 -7.71
CA LEU A 105 0.86 -12.09 -8.58
C LEU A 105 0.71 -12.72 -9.97
N PHE A 106 0.30 -13.99 -10.04
CA PHE A 106 0.00 -14.65 -11.32
C PHE A 106 -1.07 -13.90 -12.10
N ILE A 107 -2.14 -13.44 -11.43
CA ILE A 107 -3.19 -12.64 -12.07
C ILE A 107 -2.65 -11.30 -12.56
N VAL A 108 -1.85 -10.59 -11.78
CA VAL A 108 -1.25 -9.30 -12.23
C VAL A 108 -0.42 -9.51 -13.49
N VAL A 109 0.40 -10.57 -13.53
CA VAL A 109 1.19 -10.92 -14.72
C VAL A 109 0.29 -11.26 -15.90
N LEU A 110 -0.72 -12.10 -15.66
CA LEU A 110 -1.70 -12.49 -16.68
C LEU A 110 -2.43 -11.27 -17.25
N GLN A 111 -2.89 -10.34 -16.41
CA GLN A 111 -3.51 -9.08 -16.83
C GLN A 111 -2.53 -8.20 -17.61
N THR A 112 -1.29 -8.09 -17.14
CA THR A 112 -0.26 -7.27 -17.80
C THR A 112 -0.04 -7.70 -19.25
N ILE A 113 -0.04 -9.02 -19.51
CA ILE A 113 0.09 -9.59 -20.85
C ILE A 113 -1.22 -9.43 -21.64
N ALA A 114 -2.34 -9.81 -21.04
CA ALA A 114 -3.64 -9.86 -21.72
C ALA A 114 -4.11 -8.49 -22.21
N TYR A 115 -3.99 -7.46 -21.37
CA TYR A 115 -4.41 -6.10 -21.70
C TYR A 115 -3.31 -5.28 -22.40
N GLN A 116 -2.19 -5.90 -22.81
CA GLN A 116 -1.03 -5.25 -23.45
C GLN A 116 -0.53 -3.99 -22.70
N ILE A 117 -0.67 -4.02 -21.37
CA ILE A 117 -0.43 -2.88 -20.46
C ILE A 117 1.02 -2.39 -20.49
N LEU A 118 1.97 -3.22 -20.93
CA LEU A 118 3.41 -2.91 -20.92
C LEU A 118 3.78 -1.62 -21.67
N TRP A 119 2.93 -1.16 -22.60
CA TRP A 119 3.18 0.06 -23.36
C TRP A 119 2.61 1.33 -22.71
N ASP A 120 1.80 1.21 -21.66
CA ASP A 120 1.29 2.34 -20.90
C ASP A 120 2.04 2.47 -19.55
N LEU A 121 2.91 3.48 -19.46
CA LEU A 121 3.73 3.75 -18.28
C LEU A 121 2.88 3.95 -17.02
N GLN A 122 1.71 4.56 -17.13
CA GLN A 122 0.84 4.80 -15.98
C GLN A 122 0.30 3.45 -15.47
N PHE A 123 -0.14 2.56 -16.35
CA PHE A 123 -0.58 1.22 -15.94
C PHE A 123 0.56 0.30 -15.50
N LEU A 124 1.77 0.48 -16.01
CA LEU A 124 2.96 -0.24 -15.53
C LEU A 124 3.26 0.11 -14.06
N PHE A 125 3.29 1.39 -13.72
CA PHE A 125 3.51 1.84 -12.34
C PHE A 125 2.41 1.34 -11.39
N ARG A 126 1.17 1.30 -11.86
CA ARG A 126 0.04 0.71 -11.14
C ARG A 126 0.26 -0.77 -10.80
N ASN A 127 0.71 -1.57 -11.77
CA ASN A 127 1.03 -2.99 -11.53
C ASN A 127 2.25 -3.17 -10.62
N LEU A 128 3.25 -2.30 -10.73
CA LEU A 128 4.41 -2.30 -9.83
C LEU A 128 3.99 -2.04 -8.38
N ALA A 129 3.05 -1.11 -8.16
CA ALA A 129 2.50 -0.83 -6.84
C ALA A 129 1.73 -2.04 -6.28
N LEU A 130 0.93 -2.74 -7.10
CA LEU A 130 0.24 -3.97 -6.72
C LEU A 130 1.21 -5.09 -6.31
N VAL A 131 2.22 -5.36 -7.14
CA VAL A 131 3.28 -6.34 -6.85
C VAL A 131 3.99 -5.98 -5.55
N GLY A 132 4.26 -4.69 -5.35
CA GLY A 132 4.90 -4.23 -4.14
C GLY A 132 4.02 -4.37 -2.88
N GLY A 133 2.73 -4.07 -2.97
CA GLY A 133 1.77 -4.35 -1.91
C GLY A 133 1.72 -5.84 -1.53
N LEU A 134 1.72 -6.73 -2.53
CA LEU A 134 1.79 -8.19 -2.30
C LEU A 134 3.11 -8.60 -1.63
N ALA A 135 4.24 -8.02 -2.04
CA ALA A 135 5.53 -8.28 -1.42
C ALA A 135 5.55 -7.86 0.06
N LEU A 136 4.90 -6.75 0.43
CA LEU A 136 4.73 -6.34 1.83
C LEU A 136 3.87 -7.33 2.62
N VAL A 137 2.77 -7.82 2.04
CA VAL A 137 1.92 -8.86 2.68
C VAL A 137 2.68 -10.17 2.88
N LEU A 138 3.43 -10.62 1.88
CA LEU A 138 4.31 -11.78 1.99
C LEU A 138 5.36 -11.59 3.09
N ALA A 139 6.01 -10.42 3.11
CA ALA A 139 7.02 -10.05 4.10
C ALA A 139 6.49 -10.12 5.54
N GLU A 140 5.26 -9.64 5.77
CA GLU A 140 4.60 -9.74 7.07
C GLU A 140 4.28 -11.19 7.45
N SER A 141 3.70 -11.97 6.53
CA SER A 141 3.28 -13.36 6.82
C SER A 141 4.44 -14.26 7.27
N LYS A 142 5.64 -14.08 6.69
CA LYS A 142 6.85 -14.82 7.08
C LYS A 142 7.38 -14.45 8.46
N LYS A 143 7.07 -13.25 8.96
CA LYS A 143 7.49 -12.78 10.29
C LYS A 143 6.66 -13.41 11.40
N GLU A 144 5.35 -13.55 11.22
CA GLU A 144 4.46 -14.23 12.20
C GLU A 144 4.74 -15.75 12.28
N ALA A 145 5.08 -16.40 11.16
CA ALA A 145 5.38 -17.84 11.14
C ALA A 145 6.61 -18.23 11.98
N ARG A 146 7.63 -17.35 12.07
CA ARG A 146 8.87 -17.63 12.82
C ARG A 146 8.76 -17.38 14.32
N THR A 147 7.77 -16.64 14.80
CA THR A 147 7.61 -16.35 16.24
C THR A 147 7.03 -17.51 17.06
N ILE A 148 6.60 -18.60 16.41
CA ILE A 148 6.01 -19.77 17.07
C ILE A 148 7.09 -20.71 17.67
N PHE A 149 8.37 -20.55 17.28
CA PHE A 149 9.49 -21.32 17.84
C PHE A 149 10.15 -20.55 19.00
N ALA A 150 9.43 -20.44 20.13
CA ALA A 150 9.90 -19.77 21.34
C ALA A 150 10.82 -20.72 22.15
N GLY A 151 12.11 -20.37 22.27
CA GLY A 151 12.99 -21.03 23.25
C GLY A 151 14.49 -20.99 22.98
N VAL A 152 14.92 -20.75 21.73
CA VAL A 152 16.36 -20.68 21.43
C VAL A 152 16.72 -19.25 21.02
N PRO A 153 17.62 -18.56 21.74
CA PRO A 153 18.15 -17.28 21.29
C PRO A 153 18.88 -17.54 19.98
N SER A 154 18.29 -17.16 18.85
CA SER A 154 18.99 -17.17 17.57
C SER A 154 20.01 -16.04 17.58
N LEU A 155 21.17 -16.31 18.17
CA LEU A 155 22.43 -15.59 17.97
C LEU A 155 22.86 -15.82 16.52
N GLY A 156 22.27 -15.06 15.61
CA GLY A 156 22.62 -15.06 14.20
C GLY A 156 22.15 -13.75 13.60
N GLU A 157 23.08 -12.95 13.10
CA GLU A 157 22.83 -11.62 12.53
C GLU A 157 21.61 -11.64 11.60
N ASN A 158 20.56 -10.92 11.99
CA ASN A 158 19.27 -10.83 11.30
C ASN A 158 19.34 -10.00 10.00
N LYS A 159 20.41 -10.14 9.21
CA LYS A 159 20.59 -9.52 7.89
C LYS A 159 19.34 -9.64 7.01
N PRO A 160 18.73 -10.83 6.80
CA PRO A 160 17.56 -10.94 5.91
C PRO A 160 16.32 -10.19 6.42
N LYS A 161 16.11 -10.13 7.74
CA LYS A 161 14.98 -9.40 8.35
C LYS A 161 15.13 -7.88 8.13
N THR A 162 16.35 -7.39 8.31
CA THR A 162 16.70 -5.99 8.11
C THR A 162 16.56 -5.57 6.65
N TYR A 163 17.06 -6.37 5.70
CA TYR A 163 16.91 -6.11 4.26
C TYR A 163 15.44 -6.12 3.83
N LEU A 164 14.62 -7.01 4.40
CA LEU A 164 13.19 -7.09 4.07
C LEU A 164 12.40 -5.87 4.59
N MET A 165 12.73 -5.34 5.76
CA MET A 165 12.13 -4.10 6.27
C MET A 165 12.59 -2.85 5.49
N LEU A 166 13.87 -2.80 5.11
CA LEU A 166 14.41 -1.73 4.27
C LEU A 166 13.82 -1.76 2.86
N GLY A 167 13.74 -2.95 2.25
CA GLY A 167 13.07 -3.17 0.97
C GLY A 167 11.60 -2.76 1.02
N GLY A 168 10.90 -3.05 2.12
CA GLY A 168 9.54 -2.58 2.33
C GLY A 168 9.40 -1.05 2.28
N ARG A 169 10.35 -0.29 2.83
CA ARG A 169 10.33 1.18 2.76
C ARG A 169 10.62 1.71 1.37
N ILE A 170 11.63 1.18 0.70
CA ILE A 170 11.94 1.54 -0.70
C ILE A 170 10.70 1.29 -1.56
N LEU A 171 10.05 0.17 -1.33
CA LEU A 171 8.84 -0.19 -2.03
C LEU A 171 7.68 0.77 -1.74
N LEU A 172 7.49 1.19 -0.49
CA LEU A 172 6.49 2.21 -0.14
C LEU A 172 6.76 3.56 -0.82
N VAL A 173 8.02 3.94 -0.97
CA VAL A 173 8.40 5.15 -1.73
C VAL A 173 7.97 5.01 -3.19
N PHE A 174 8.27 3.88 -3.83
CA PHE A 174 7.80 3.62 -5.19
C PHE A 174 6.28 3.65 -5.30
N MET A 175 5.57 3.00 -4.38
CA MET A 175 4.10 3.05 -4.35
C MET A 175 3.58 4.49 -4.18
N PHE A 176 4.20 5.32 -3.35
CA PHE A 176 3.81 6.72 -3.19
C PHE A 176 4.08 7.57 -4.43
N LEU A 177 5.21 7.35 -5.12
CA LEU A 177 5.53 8.04 -6.37
C LEU A 177 4.45 7.82 -7.43
N THR A 178 3.77 6.67 -7.42
CA THR A 178 2.65 6.41 -8.34
C THR A 178 1.41 7.28 -8.11
N LEU A 179 1.30 7.93 -6.94
CA LEU A 179 0.23 8.88 -6.61
C LEU A 179 0.58 10.32 -7.02
N VAL A 180 1.83 10.61 -7.36
CA VAL A 180 2.29 11.96 -7.68
C VAL A 180 1.81 12.34 -9.07
N ARG A 181 0.86 13.27 -9.13
CA ARG A 181 0.40 13.91 -10.37
C ARG A 181 1.03 15.29 -10.48
N LEU A 182 1.60 15.58 -11.64
CA LEU A 182 2.18 16.88 -11.96
C LEU A 182 1.11 17.79 -12.59
N GLU A 183 -0.04 17.97 -11.93
CA GLU A 183 -1.01 18.99 -12.36
C GLU A 183 -0.80 20.27 -11.55
N PHE A 184 -0.96 21.42 -12.21
CA PHE A 184 -0.78 22.75 -11.60
C PHE A 184 -1.95 23.18 -10.69
N SER A 185 -2.52 22.24 -9.93
CA SER A 185 -3.52 22.52 -8.92
C SER A 185 -2.86 22.84 -7.58
N VAL A 186 -3.30 23.92 -6.93
CA VAL A 186 -2.82 24.32 -5.59
C VAL A 186 -2.89 23.16 -4.59
N MET A 187 -3.96 22.36 -4.67
CA MET A 187 -4.15 21.22 -3.77
C MET A 187 -3.13 20.10 -4.03
N GLN A 188 -2.79 19.84 -5.30
CA GLN A 188 -1.75 18.87 -5.64
C GLN A 188 -0.35 19.36 -5.25
N MET A 189 -0.10 20.67 -5.33
CA MET A 189 1.15 21.25 -4.84
C MET A 189 1.34 20.99 -3.35
N PHE A 190 0.30 21.17 -2.53
CA PHE A 190 0.34 20.82 -1.10
C PHE A 190 0.62 19.33 -0.89
N GLN A 191 -0.01 18.45 -1.66
CA GLN A 191 0.21 17.01 -1.59
C GLN A 191 1.66 16.63 -1.91
N ILE A 192 2.23 17.21 -2.95
CA ILE A 192 3.62 16.94 -3.35
C ILE A 192 4.59 17.42 -2.26
N VAL A 193 4.39 18.63 -1.73
CA VAL A 193 5.28 19.21 -0.72
C VAL A 193 5.16 18.47 0.61
N ILE A 194 3.96 18.37 1.18
CA ILE A 194 3.74 17.78 2.50
C ILE A 194 3.90 16.26 2.44
N GLY A 195 3.27 15.61 1.47
CA GLY A 195 3.37 14.17 1.27
C GLY A 195 4.78 13.73 0.92
N GLY A 196 5.48 14.46 0.05
CA GLY A 196 6.87 14.20 -0.32
C GLY A 196 7.83 14.37 0.86
N LEU A 197 7.67 15.41 1.67
CA LEU A 197 8.48 15.61 2.89
C LEU A 197 8.28 14.47 3.89
N LEU A 198 7.03 14.12 4.19
CA LEU A 198 6.71 13.03 5.11
C LEU A 198 7.18 11.67 4.58
N MET A 199 7.03 11.40 3.28
CA MET A 199 7.54 10.19 2.64
C MET A 199 9.07 10.13 2.68
N GLY A 200 9.76 11.27 2.51
CA GLY A 200 11.21 11.37 2.69
C GLY A 200 11.65 11.00 4.10
N LEU A 201 10.94 11.47 5.14
CA LEU A 201 11.22 11.09 6.53
C LEU A 201 11.03 9.58 6.77
N VAL A 202 9.98 8.99 6.20
CA VAL A 202 9.72 7.55 6.27
C VAL A 202 10.80 6.76 5.56
N ALA A 203 11.26 7.21 4.38
CA ALA A 203 12.31 6.59 3.60
C ALA A 203 13.64 6.56 4.35
N VAL A 204 14.04 7.70 4.92
CA VAL A 204 15.26 7.85 5.75
C VAL A 204 15.13 7.08 7.07
N GLY A 205 13.91 6.89 7.57
CA GLY A 205 13.67 6.20 8.83
C GLY A 205 13.86 7.07 10.06
N TYR A 206 13.56 8.35 9.92
CA TYR A 206 13.57 9.30 11.02
C TYR A 206 12.17 9.37 11.64
N LYS A 207 12.05 9.07 12.93
CA LYS A 207 10.77 9.03 13.67
C LYS A 207 9.68 8.30 12.87
N THR A 208 10.03 7.13 12.35
CA THR A 208 9.30 6.46 11.26
C THR A 208 7.82 6.25 11.60
N LYS A 209 7.51 5.89 12.85
CA LYS A 209 6.13 5.70 13.30
C LYS A 209 5.31 6.99 13.23
N LEU A 210 5.87 8.09 13.74
CA LEU A 210 5.20 9.40 13.76
C LEU A 210 5.03 9.92 12.33
N SER A 211 6.09 9.88 11.52
CA SER A 211 6.05 10.35 10.13
C SER A 211 5.09 9.53 9.28
N ALA A 212 5.08 8.20 9.43
CA ALA A 212 4.12 7.35 8.72
C ALA A 212 2.69 7.58 9.21
N PHE A 213 2.47 7.78 10.51
CA PHE A 213 1.14 8.07 11.05
C PHE A 213 0.60 9.42 10.53
N MET A 214 1.41 10.47 10.55
CA MET A 214 1.06 11.77 9.97
C MET A 214 0.78 11.66 8.48
N LEU A 215 1.58 10.89 7.75
CA LEU A 215 1.37 10.68 6.32
C LEU A 215 0.07 9.91 6.02
N VAL A 216 -0.26 8.91 6.85
CA VAL A 216 -1.54 8.18 6.74
C VAL A 216 -2.71 9.12 6.94
N LEU A 217 -2.68 10.00 7.95
CA LEU A 217 -3.74 10.98 8.18
C LEU A 217 -3.85 11.96 7.01
N TRP A 218 -2.73 12.50 6.55
CA TRP A 218 -2.66 13.41 5.42
C TRP A 218 -3.22 12.77 4.14
N LEU A 219 -2.78 11.56 3.80
CA LEU A 219 -3.26 10.81 2.64
C LEU A 219 -4.74 10.51 2.73
N ASN A 220 -5.28 10.16 3.92
CA ASN A 220 -6.72 9.93 4.05
C ASN A 220 -7.54 11.18 3.76
N VAL A 221 -7.17 12.33 4.34
CA VAL A 221 -7.87 13.60 4.10
C VAL A 221 -7.78 13.99 2.63
N PHE A 222 -6.58 13.91 2.05
CA PHE A 222 -6.37 14.21 0.64
C PHE A 222 -7.17 13.27 -0.27
N ASN A 223 -7.19 11.98 0.03
CA ASN A 223 -7.90 10.97 -0.75
C ASN A 223 -9.41 11.20 -0.77
N VAL A 224 -10.00 11.51 0.40
CA VAL A 224 -11.44 11.80 0.51
C VAL A 224 -11.81 13.10 -0.20
N TYR A 225 -10.91 14.09 -0.23
CA TYR A 225 -11.16 15.38 -0.86
C TYR A 225 -10.98 15.34 -2.38
N VAL A 226 -9.85 14.81 -2.87
CA VAL A 226 -9.48 14.84 -4.29
C VAL A 226 -10.09 13.67 -5.05
N ASN A 227 -10.07 12.48 -4.46
CA ASN A 227 -10.56 11.26 -5.11
C ASN A 227 -11.98 10.91 -4.67
N ALA A 228 -12.83 11.92 -4.48
CA ALA A 228 -14.24 11.80 -4.08
C ALA A 228 -15.11 11.24 -5.22
N TRP A 229 -14.83 10.04 -5.70
CA TRP A 229 -15.50 9.42 -6.85
C TRP A 229 -17.03 9.30 -6.69
N TRP A 230 -17.54 9.27 -5.46
CA TRP A 230 -18.98 9.30 -5.15
C TRP A 230 -19.67 10.64 -5.47
N SER A 231 -18.92 11.73 -5.63
CA SER A 231 -19.45 13.03 -6.04
C SER A 231 -19.67 13.14 -7.55
N VAL A 232 -19.14 12.18 -8.33
CA VAL A 232 -19.19 12.20 -9.79
C VAL A 232 -20.25 11.21 -10.30
N PRO A 233 -21.11 11.61 -11.24
CA PRO A 233 -22.11 10.72 -11.84
C PRO A 233 -21.50 9.48 -12.51
N ALA A 234 -22.24 8.35 -12.48
CA ALA A 234 -21.79 7.02 -12.95
C ALA A 234 -21.37 6.96 -14.42
N TYR A 235 -21.96 7.78 -15.28
CA TYR A 235 -21.74 7.73 -16.72
C TYR A 235 -20.44 8.43 -17.17
N LYS A 236 -19.74 9.14 -16.27
CA LYS A 236 -18.52 9.86 -16.64
C LYS A 236 -17.30 8.93 -16.51
N PRO A 237 -16.50 8.72 -17.58
CA PRO A 237 -15.26 7.92 -17.52
C PRO A 237 -14.28 8.38 -16.44
N MET A 238 -14.28 9.68 -16.12
CA MET A 238 -13.48 10.27 -15.05
C MET A 238 -13.73 9.61 -13.68
N ARG A 239 -14.93 9.08 -13.43
CA ARG A 239 -15.27 8.42 -12.18
C ARG A 239 -14.42 7.16 -11.95
N ASP A 240 -14.19 6.38 -12.99
CA ASP A 240 -13.41 5.14 -12.90
C ASP A 240 -11.93 5.43 -12.62
N PHE A 241 -11.39 6.51 -13.20
CA PHE A 241 -10.06 7.00 -12.86
C PHE A 241 -9.97 7.43 -11.38
N LEU A 242 -10.89 8.27 -10.91
CA LEU A 242 -10.90 8.74 -9.52
C LEU A 242 -11.10 7.59 -8.51
N LYS A 243 -11.96 6.62 -8.86
CA LYS A 243 -12.17 5.43 -8.02
C LYS A 243 -10.89 4.62 -7.94
N TYR A 244 -10.22 4.38 -9.06
CA TYR A 244 -8.94 3.71 -9.07
C TYR A 244 -7.91 4.43 -8.16
N ASP A 245 -7.74 5.74 -8.32
CA ASP A 245 -6.80 6.53 -7.52
C ASP A 245 -7.13 6.48 -6.03
N PHE A 246 -8.43 6.43 -5.71
CA PHE A 246 -8.91 6.30 -4.35
C PHE A 246 -8.41 5.01 -3.69
N PHE A 247 -8.59 3.88 -4.38
CA PHE A 247 -8.17 2.57 -3.88
C PHE A 247 -6.65 2.35 -3.97
N GLN A 248 -5.96 2.97 -4.93
CA GLN A 248 -4.50 2.97 -4.99
C GLN A 248 -3.93 3.74 -3.79
N THR A 249 -4.48 4.91 -3.47
CA THR A 249 -4.08 5.69 -2.29
C THR A 249 -4.36 4.91 -1.00
N LEU A 250 -5.49 4.20 -0.95
CA LEU A 250 -5.81 3.31 0.17
C LEU A 250 -4.78 2.17 0.31
N SER A 251 -4.30 1.61 -0.81
CA SER A 251 -3.22 0.60 -0.78
C SER A 251 -1.90 1.16 -0.22
N VAL A 252 -1.51 2.39 -0.60
CA VAL A 252 -0.34 3.08 -0.02
C VAL A 252 -0.53 3.32 1.49
N ILE A 253 -1.72 3.76 1.91
CA ILE A 253 -2.09 3.89 3.32
C ILE A 253 -1.96 2.54 4.05
N GLY A 254 -2.44 1.45 3.44
CA GLY A 254 -2.30 0.11 3.98
C GLY A 254 -0.84 -0.31 4.17
N GLY A 255 0.02 -0.01 3.20
CA GLY A 255 1.45 -0.26 3.29
C GLY A 255 2.14 0.54 4.41
N LEU A 256 1.75 1.81 4.60
CA LEU A 256 2.24 2.64 5.70
C LEU A 256 1.74 2.14 7.07
N LEU A 257 0.48 1.74 7.17
CA LEU A 257 -0.08 1.12 8.38
C LEU A 257 0.63 -0.18 8.73
N MET A 258 0.98 -0.97 7.71
CA MET A 258 1.79 -2.17 7.86
C MET A 258 3.17 -1.84 8.44
N LEU A 259 3.84 -0.81 7.90
CA LEU A 259 5.14 -0.34 8.40
C LEU A 259 5.05 0.08 9.88
N ILE A 260 3.99 0.80 10.26
CA ILE A 260 3.76 1.22 11.65
C ILE A 260 3.57 -0.01 12.55
N SER A 261 2.81 -1.01 12.10
CA SER A 261 2.57 -2.24 12.87
C SER A 261 3.83 -3.10 13.05
N LEU A 262 4.69 -3.14 12.02
CA LEU A 262 5.91 -3.94 11.99
C LEU A 262 7.07 -3.32 12.76
N GLY A 263 7.05 -1.99 12.94
CA GLY A 263 8.08 -1.20 13.62
C GLY A 263 9.18 -0.69 12.68
N PRO A 264 10.05 0.22 13.17
CA PRO A 264 11.05 0.91 12.34
C PRO A 264 12.10 -0.04 11.72
N GLY A 265 12.43 -1.16 12.37
CA GLY A 265 13.36 -2.13 11.81
C GLY A 265 14.84 -1.73 11.96
N GLY A 266 15.70 -2.76 11.98
CA GLY A 266 17.08 -2.70 12.50
C GLY A 266 18.07 -1.73 11.85
N VAL A 267 17.75 -1.11 10.71
CA VAL A 267 18.61 -0.15 9.99
C VAL A 267 18.01 1.26 9.95
N SER A 268 16.85 1.47 10.57
CA SER A 268 16.31 2.82 10.72
C SER A 268 17.27 3.70 11.52
N MET A 269 17.34 5.01 11.18
CA MET A 269 18.06 5.99 12.01
C MET A 269 17.62 5.94 13.48
N ASP A 270 16.33 5.68 13.71
CA ASP A 270 15.74 5.44 15.03
C ASP A 270 16.36 4.25 15.80
N GLU A 271 16.83 3.22 15.09
CA GLU A 271 17.48 2.04 15.70
C GLU A 271 18.97 2.30 15.96
N HIS A 272 19.62 3.07 15.09
CA HIS A 272 21.00 3.55 15.31
C HIS A 272 21.10 4.50 16.52
N LYS A 273 20.13 5.39 16.71
CA LYS A 273 20.03 6.25 17.90
C LYS A 273 19.79 5.52 19.22
N LYS A 274 19.35 4.25 19.21
CA LYS A 274 19.18 3.44 20.43
C LYS A 274 20.43 2.65 20.83
N LYS A 275 21.40 2.54 19.91
CA LYS A 275 22.66 1.81 20.14
C LYS A 275 23.81 2.71 20.59
N TRP A 276 23.61 4.02 20.56
CA TRP A 276 24.51 5.08 21.01
C TRP A 276 23.85 5.84 22.15
#